data_AF-X0QM66-F1
#
_entry.id   AF-X0QM66-F1
#
_cell.length_a   1.000
_cell.length_b   1.000
_cell.length_c   1.000
_cell.angle_alpha   90.00
_cell.angle_beta   90.00
_cell.angle_gamma   90.00
#
_symmetry.space_group_name_H-M   'P 1'
#
loop_
_entity.id
_entity.type
_entity.pdbx_description
1 polymer ?
#
loop_
_entity_poly.entity_id
_entity_poly.type
_entity_poly.pdbx_seq_one_letter_code
_entity_poly.pdbx_strand_id
1 'polypeptide(L)'
;MIKAATYSKTMHMSKQGIYDQLTSEYGEKYSTEAAQYAVDNLKADYNANALAKAKDYQTNMAMSPESIREQLTSTAGEKFTPEEAGYAIQHLNQ
;
A
#
# COMPACT_ATOMS: atom_id res chain seq x y z
N MET A 1 11.01 -9.36 -9.12
CA MET A 1 10.38 -8.13 -9.66
C MET A 1 8.91 -8.32 -10.03
N ILE A 2 8.49 -9.40 -10.71
CA ILE A 2 7.08 -9.61 -11.12
C ILE A 2 6.11 -9.56 -9.92
N LYS A 3 6.44 -10.22 -8.80
CA LYS A 3 5.60 -10.26 -7.58
C LYS A 3 5.35 -8.88 -6.95
N ALA A 4 6.41 -8.08 -6.76
CA ALA A 4 6.28 -6.72 -6.22
C ALA A 4 5.37 -5.84 -7.11
N ALA A 5 5.52 -5.96 -8.43
CA ALA A 5 4.65 -5.25 -9.37
C ALA A 5 3.19 -5.73 -9.29
N THR A 6 2.93 -7.03 -9.10
CA THR A 6 1.57 -7.54 -8.87
C THR A 6 0.97 -6.99 -7.58
N TYR A 7 1.72 -6.98 -6.48
CA TYR A 7 1.22 -6.43 -5.21
C TYR A 7 0.88 -4.93 -5.31
N SER A 8 1.70 -4.16 -6.02
CA SER A 8 1.40 -2.76 -6.29
C SER A 8 0.19 -2.60 -7.23
N LYS A 9 0.18 -3.26 -8.39
CA LYS A 9 -0.82 -3.01 -9.45
C LYS A 9 -2.20 -3.62 -9.18
N THR A 10 -2.23 -4.77 -8.52
CA THR A 10 -3.45 -5.55 -8.32
C THR A 10 -3.98 -5.43 -6.90
N MET A 11 -3.08 -5.35 -5.91
CA MET A 11 -3.47 -5.25 -4.50
C MET A 11 -3.32 -3.84 -3.93
N HIS A 12 -2.82 -2.89 -4.72
CA HIS A 12 -2.66 -1.49 -4.34
C HIS A 12 -1.93 -1.32 -3.01
N MET A 13 -0.89 -2.11 -2.77
CA MET A 13 -0.14 -2.08 -1.52
C MET A 13 0.83 -0.90 -1.47
N SER A 14 1.14 -0.44 -0.26
CA SER A 14 2.22 0.51 0.01
C SER A 14 3.59 -0.11 -0.23
N LYS A 15 4.62 0.72 -0.37
CA LYS A 15 6.01 0.23 -0.49
C LYS A 15 6.39 -0.70 0.67
N GLN A 16 6.04 -0.32 1.90
CA GLN A 16 6.34 -1.10 3.10
C GLN A 16 5.51 -2.40 3.14
N GLY A 17 4.23 -2.35 2.79
CA GLY A 17 3.39 -3.55 2.73
C GLY A 17 3.91 -4.58 1.71
N ILE A 18 4.40 -4.11 0.55
CA ILE A 18 5.03 -4.99 -0.44
C ILE A 18 6.30 -5.62 0.12
N TYR A 19 7.16 -4.85 0.78
CA TYR A 19 8.36 -5.38 1.42
C TYR A 19 8.00 -6.47 2.43
N ASP A 20 7.06 -6.18 3.34
CA ASP A 20 6.65 -7.11 4.39
C ASP A 20 6.09 -8.41 3.80
N GLN A 21 5.30 -8.32 2.72
CA GLN A 21 4.73 -9.48 2.06
C GLN A 21 5.80 -10.35 1.35
N LEU A 22 6.82 -9.71 0.79
CA LEU A 22 7.94 -10.42 0.16
C LEU A 22 8.81 -11.13 1.21
N THR A 23 9.01 -10.52 2.38
CA THR A 23 9.82 -11.11 3.47
C THR A 23 9.03 -12.03 4.39
N SER A 24 7.69 -11.98 4.36
CA SER A 24 6.83 -12.73 5.29
C SER A 24 7.12 -14.24 5.24
N GLU A 25 7.19 -14.85 6.43
CA GLU A 25 7.32 -16.30 6.60
C GLU A 25 6.11 -17.07 6.06
N TYR A 26 4.97 -16.41 5.90
CA TYR A 26 3.76 -16.99 5.29
C TYR A 26 3.56 -16.53 3.84
N GLY A 27 4.42 -15.64 3.35
CA GLY A 27 4.39 -15.10 2.00
C GLY A 27 5.42 -15.76 1.08
N GLU A 28 6.23 -14.92 0.42
CA GLU A 28 7.17 -15.38 -0.61
C GLU A 28 8.55 -15.76 -0.05
N LYS A 29 8.84 -15.47 1.24
CA LYS A 29 10.08 -15.82 1.95
C LYS A 29 11.37 -15.37 1.23
N TYR A 30 11.32 -14.24 0.54
CA TYR A 30 12.53 -13.65 -0.03
C TYR A 30 13.44 -13.14 1.10
N SER A 31 14.74 -13.09 0.84
CA SER A 31 15.67 -12.43 1.75
C SER A 31 15.34 -10.94 1.86
N THR A 32 15.71 -10.33 2.97
CA THR A 32 15.54 -8.89 3.23
C THR A 32 16.17 -8.05 2.11
N GLU A 33 17.34 -8.45 1.60
CA GLU A 33 18.05 -7.75 0.53
C GLU A 33 17.30 -7.87 -0.80
N ALA A 34 16.77 -9.05 -1.12
CA ALA A 34 16.01 -9.27 -2.34
C ALA A 34 14.68 -8.50 -2.34
N ALA A 35 13.99 -8.46 -1.19
CA ALA A 35 12.78 -7.69 -1.00
C ALA A 35 13.05 -6.18 -1.10
N GLN A 36 14.11 -5.70 -0.44
CA GLN A 36 14.55 -4.31 -0.49
C GLN A 36 14.87 -3.89 -1.93
N TYR A 37 15.68 -4.69 -2.63
CA TYR A 37 15.99 -4.45 -4.04
C TYR A 37 14.72 -4.40 -4.90
N ALA A 38 13.76 -5.28 -4.65
CA ALA A 38 12.51 -5.29 -5.41
C ALA A 38 11.69 -4.01 -5.21
N VAL A 39 11.54 -3.53 -3.97
CA VAL A 39 10.75 -2.31 -3.69
C VAL A 39 11.48 -1.02 -4.10
N ASP A 40 12.81 -1.00 -4.07
CA ASP A 40 13.61 0.15 -4.49
C ASP A 40 13.65 0.33 -6.01
N ASN A 41 13.62 -0.77 -6.75
CA ASN A 41 13.61 -0.75 -8.21
C ASN A 41 12.20 -0.80 -8.79
N LEU A 42 11.17 -0.93 -7.95
CA LEU A 42 9.78 -0.91 -8.39
C LEU A 42 9.35 0.52 -8.73
N LYS A 43 9.12 0.78 -10.01
CA LYS A 43 8.45 1.99 -10.49
C LYS A 43 6.94 1.85 -10.28
N ALA A 44 6.47 2.27 -9.12
CA ALA A 44 5.05 2.29 -8.76
C ALA A 44 4.62 3.70 -8.35
N ASP A 45 3.35 4.00 -8.61
CA ASP A 45 2.69 5.20 -8.11
C ASP A 45 1.97 4.84 -6.80
N TYR A 46 2.64 5.08 -5.67
CA TYR A 46 2.09 4.73 -4.36
C TYR A 46 0.98 5.70 -3.92
N ASN A 47 0.93 6.91 -4.47
CA ASN A 47 -0.21 7.83 -4.28
C ASN A 47 -1.47 7.26 -4.95
N ALA A 48 -1.35 6.73 -6.16
CA ALA A 48 -2.45 6.04 -6.84
C ALA A 48 -2.89 4.78 -6.08
N ASN A 49 -1.95 4.02 -5.52
CA ASN A 49 -2.26 2.87 -4.68
C ASN A 49 -3.04 3.26 -3.41
N ALA A 50 -2.58 4.29 -2.70
CA ALA A 50 -3.27 4.79 -1.51
C ALA A 50 -4.69 5.26 -1.84
N LEU A 51 -4.87 5.96 -2.97
CA LEU A 51 -6.19 6.40 -3.44
C LEU A 51 -7.11 5.21 -3.78
N ALA A 52 -6.59 4.18 -4.44
CA ALA A 52 -7.36 2.97 -4.74
C ALA A 52 -7.83 2.27 -3.45
N LYS A 53 -6.96 2.12 -2.46
CA LYS A 53 -7.31 1.59 -1.13
C LYS A 53 -8.32 2.46 -0.40
N ALA A 54 -8.16 3.79 -0.46
CA ALA A 54 -9.11 4.72 0.15
C ALA A 54 -10.51 4.56 -0.45
N LYS A 55 -10.62 4.45 -1.78
CA LYS A 55 -11.89 4.21 -2.47
C LYS A 55 -12.51 2.86 -2.11
N ASP A 56 -11.69 1.83 -2.00
CA ASP A 56 -12.12 0.49 -1.56
C ASP A 56 -12.72 0.54 -0.15
N TYR A 57 -12.02 1.14 0.81
CA TYR A 57 -12.51 1.30 2.17
C TYR A 57 -13.77 2.18 2.27
N GLN A 58 -13.84 3.24 1.48
CA GLN A 58 -15.04 4.09 1.44
C GLN A 58 -16.25 3.33 0.87
N THR A 59 -16.05 2.57 -0.20
CA THR A 59 -17.16 1.92 -0.93
C THR A 59 -17.62 0.64 -0.23
N ASN A 60 -16.67 -0.21 0.17
CA ASN A 60 -16.96 -1.55 0.67
C ASN A 60 -17.10 -1.62 2.19
N MET A 61 -16.50 -0.66 2.91
CA MET A 61 -16.55 -0.62 4.37
C MET A 61 -17.23 0.65 4.93
N ALA A 62 -17.71 1.55 4.06
CA ALA A 62 -18.38 2.80 4.44
C ALA A 62 -17.61 3.62 5.47
N MET A 63 -16.26 3.55 5.43
CA MET A 63 -15.41 4.25 6.39
C MET A 63 -15.39 5.76 6.12
N SER A 64 -15.25 6.56 7.18
CA SER A 64 -15.06 8.01 7.04
C SER A 64 -13.66 8.32 6.49
N PRO A 65 -13.46 9.49 5.86
CA PRO A 65 -12.13 9.92 5.39
C PRO A 65 -11.05 9.89 6.49
N GLU A 66 -11.40 10.26 7.72
CA GLU A 66 -10.47 10.23 8.86
C GLU A 66 -10.08 8.80 9.23
N SER A 67 -11.04 7.88 9.33
CA SER A 67 -10.77 6.46 9.62
C SER A 67 -9.99 5.79 8.49
N ILE A 68 -10.25 6.18 7.23
CA ILE A 68 -9.46 5.72 6.08
C ILE A 68 -8.02 6.19 6.22
N ARG A 69 -7.78 7.46 6.55
CA ARG A 69 -6.42 7.99 6.74
C ARG A 69 -5.65 7.24 7.82
N GLU A 70 -6.31 6.97 8.95
CA GLU A 70 -5.73 6.18 10.05
C GLU A 70 -5.42 4.75 9.59
N GLN A 71 -6.33 4.10 8.87
CA GLN A 71 -6.13 2.76 8.36
C GLN A 71 -4.99 2.67 7.33
N LEU A 72 -4.88 3.67 6.44
CA LEU A 72 -3.81 3.74 5.45
C LEU A 72 -2.43 3.87 6.10
N THR A 73 -2.32 4.66 7.18
CA THR A 73 -1.04 4.93 7.87
C THR A 73 -0.72 3.94 8.99
N SER A 74 -1.69 3.12 9.40
CA SER A 74 -1.54 2.17 10.49
C SER A 74 -0.40 1.18 10.25
N THR A 75 0.42 0.97 11.28
CA THR A 75 1.50 -0.03 11.29
C THR A 75 0.98 -1.47 11.33
N ALA A 76 -0.28 -1.68 11.68
CA ALA A 76 -0.95 -2.96 11.54
C ALA A 76 -1.83 -3.03 10.27
N GLY A 77 -2.01 -1.90 9.59
CA GLY A 77 -2.82 -1.76 8.38
C GLY A 77 -1.96 -1.69 7.12
N GLU A 78 -2.20 -0.66 6.31
CA GLU A 78 -1.64 -0.59 4.95
C GLU A 78 -0.23 0.02 4.89
N LYS A 79 0.24 0.69 5.95
CA LYS A 79 1.61 1.25 6.05
C LYS A 79 2.01 2.22 4.93
N PHE A 80 1.06 2.96 4.37
CA PHE A 80 1.36 4.11 3.52
C PHE A 80 2.01 5.23 4.34
N THR A 81 2.78 6.09 3.68
CA THR A 81 3.30 7.29 4.36
C THR A 81 2.17 8.28 4.64
N PRO A 82 2.35 9.20 5.61
CA PRO A 82 1.38 10.25 5.87
C PRO A 82 1.05 11.10 4.63
N GLU A 83 2.03 11.33 3.76
CA GLU A 83 1.87 12.09 2.51
C GLU A 83 1.00 11.34 1.50
N GLU A 84 1.22 10.03 1.32
CA GLU A 84 0.44 9.18 0.42
C GLU A 84 -1.02 9.05 0.90
N ALA A 85 -1.22 8.87 2.21
CA ALA A 85 -2.55 8.87 2.80
C ALA A 85 -3.23 10.24 2.67
N GLY A 86 -2.48 11.34 2.88
CA GLY A 86 -2.98 12.70 2.69
C GLY A 86 -3.43 12.96 1.25
N TYR A 87 -2.62 12.54 0.27
CA TYR A 87 -2.98 12.58 -1.14
C TYR A 87 -4.26 11.79 -1.42
N ALA A 88 -4.37 10.57 -0.92
CA ALA A 88 -5.55 9.72 -1.11
C ALA A 88 -6.83 10.37 -0.59
N ILE A 89 -6.80 10.95 0.61
CA ILE A 89 -7.96 11.64 1.19
C ILE A 89 -8.32 12.91 0.40
N GLN A 90 -7.33 13.70 0.00
CA GLN A 90 -7.56 14.92 -0.80
C GLN A 90 -8.28 14.62 -2.13
N HIS A 91 -8.04 13.44 -2.71
CA HIS A 91 -8.58 13.03 -4.01
C HIS A 91 -9.74 12.02 -3.91
N LEU A 92 -10.21 11.71 -2.70
CA LEU A 92 -11.17 10.63 -2.47
C LEU A 92 -12.53 10.90 -3.12
N ASN A 93 -13.00 12.16 -3.07
CA ASN A 93 -14.32 12.59 -3.55
C ASN A 93 -14.23 13.61 -4.70
N GLN A 94 -13.14 13.61 -5.45
CA GLN A 94 -13.00 14.44 -6.65
C GLN A 94 -13.69 13.83 -7.86
#